data_AF-A0A2R9T2X7-F1
#
_entry.id   AF-A0A2R9T2X7-F1
#
_cell.length_a   1.000
_cell.length_b   1.000
_cell.length_c   1.000
_cell.angle_alpha   90.00
_cell.angle_beta   90.00
_cell.angle_gamma   90.00
#
_symmetry.space_group_name_H-M   'P 1'
#
loop_
_entity.id
_entity.type
_entity.pdbx_description
1 polymer ?
#
loop_
_entity_poly.entity_id
_entity_poly.type
_entity_poly.pdbx_seq_one_letter_code
_entity_poly.pdbx_strand_id
1 'polypeptide(L)'
;MNIAFERTARRGFYSVTLNGKRSYVPFRLFYAVFPRMNRQVTRGTVEATDRQLEALGIVAEIMEKDRHQIRYTVELGYDIYGRPCATNYIVNAFHLGQTIAIVPAAFRRITGAHERATDGCMDVTGAQLGELGFIRKEVVSNAASNAILSA
;
A
#
# COMPACT_ATOMS: atom_id res chain seq x y z
N MET A 1 10.11 -24.07 10.34
CA MET A 1 9.21 -23.33 11.28
C MET A 1 7.90 -23.02 10.59
N ASN A 2 6.76 -22.99 11.29
CA ASN A 2 5.47 -22.71 10.68
C ASN A 2 5.07 -21.24 10.81
N ILE A 3 4.67 -20.65 9.68
CA ILE A 3 4.21 -19.26 9.60
C ILE A 3 2.73 -19.26 9.25
N ALA A 4 1.92 -18.55 10.03
CA ALA A 4 0.52 -18.30 9.68
C ALA A 4 0.43 -17.12 8.69
N PHE A 5 -0.40 -17.26 7.66
CA PHE A 5 -0.65 -16.22 6.68
C PHE A 5 -2.14 -16.08 6.34
N GLU A 6 -2.55 -14.87 5.99
CA GLU A 6 -3.91 -14.52 5.56
C GLU A 6 -3.88 -13.43 4.49
N ARG A 7 -4.60 -13.64 3.40
CA ARG A 7 -4.68 -12.76 2.24
C ARG A 7 -5.64 -11.62 2.53
N THR A 8 -5.12 -10.41 2.55
CA THR A 8 -5.95 -9.21 2.69
C THR A 8 -6.43 -8.79 1.30
N ALA A 9 -7.53 -9.40 0.84
CA ALA A 9 -8.00 -9.31 -0.55
C ALA A 9 -8.19 -7.87 -1.05
N ARG A 10 -8.66 -6.95 -0.19
CA ARG A 10 -8.85 -5.53 -0.54
C ARG A 10 -7.56 -4.71 -0.62
N ARG A 11 -6.45 -5.21 -0.08
CA ARG A 11 -5.23 -4.41 0.11
C ARG A 11 -4.05 -4.85 -0.73
N GLY A 12 -4.01 -6.08 -1.25
CA GLY A 12 -2.85 -6.55 -2.05
C GLY A 12 -1.73 -7.22 -1.24
N PHE A 13 -1.96 -7.49 0.05
CA PHE A 13 -0.94 -7.98 0.99
C PHE A 13 -1.39 -9.24 1.72
N TYR A 14 -0.45 -10.15 1.97
CA TYR A 14 -0.59 -11.16 3.01
C TYR A 14 -0.26 -10.53 4.36
N SER A 15 -1.15 -10.73 5.31
CA SER A 15 -0.82 -10.67 6.73
C SER A 15 -0.06 -11.94 7.08
N VAL A 16 1.12 -11.81 7.67
CA VAL A 16 2.02 -12.91 8.02
C VAL A 16 2.42 -12.77 9.48
N THR A 17 2.30 -13.83 10.27
CA THR A 17 2.74 -13.79 11.68
C THR A 17 4.20 -14.21 11.78
N LEU A 18 5.10 -13.25 11.98
CA LEU A 18 6.54 -13.45 12.13
C LEU A 18 6.93 -13.19 13.60
N ASN A 19 7.53 -14.16 14.27
CA ASN A 19 7.96 -14.05 15.68
C ASN A 19 6.86 -13.51 16.62
N GLY A 20 5.61 -13.94 16.42
CA GLY A 20 4.45 -13.48 17.19
C GLY A 20 3.91 -12.09 16.81
N LYS A 21 4.57 -11.37 15.90
CA LYS A 21 4.12 -10.08 15.37
C LYS A 21 3.39 -10.28 14.04
N ARG A 22 2.25 -9.60 13.88
CA ARG A 22 1.54 -9.55 12.59
C ARG A 22 2.21 -8.51 11.68
N SER A 23 2.79 -8.99 10.59
CA SER A 23 3.46 -8.20 9.56
C SER A 23 2.72 -8.28 8.23
N TYR A 24 2.99 -7.35 7.31
CA TYR A 24 2.31 -7.29 6.02
C TYR A 24 3.31 -7.39 4.87
N VAL A 25 3.06 -8.31 3.95
CA VAL A 25 3.95 -8.62 2.84
C VAL A 25 3.16 -8.59 1.52
N PRO A 26 3.60 -7.85 0.49
CA PRO A 26 2.93 -7.83 -0.81
C PRO A 26 2.77 -9.23 -1.40
N PHE A 27 1.65 -9.53 -2.07
CA PHE A 27 1.41 -10.86 -2.66
C PHE A 27 2.55 -11.31 -3.57
N ARG A 28 3.10 -10.41 -4.38
CA ARG A 28 4.19 -10.72 -5.32
C ARG A 28 5.46 -11.17 -4.60
N LEU A 29 5.84 -10.47 -3.53
CA LEU A 29 7.03 -10.80 -2.73
C LEU A 29 6.80 -12.07 -1.90
N PHE A 30 5.60 -12.25 -1.38
CA PHE A 30 5.24 -13.49 -0.68
C PHE A 30 5.40 -14.71 -1.59
N TYR A 31 4.90 -14.67 -2.83
CA TYR A 31 5.09 -15.77 -3.79
C TYR A 31 6.52 -15.88 -4.32
N ALA A 32 7.33 -14.83 -4.26
CA ALA A 32 8.76 -14.94 -4.55
C ALA A 32 9.49 -15.76 -3.47
N VAL A 33 9.08 -15.63 -2.20
CA VAL A 33 9.61 -16.44 -1.08
C VAL A 33 9.05 -17.86 -1.07
N PHE A 34 7.77 -18.04 -1.42
CA PHE A 34 7.08 -19.33 -1.49
C PHE A 34 6.58 -19.63 -2.91
N PRO A 35 7.47 -19.94 -3.87
CA PRO A 35 7.11 -20.08 -5.29
C PRO A 35 6.19 -21.27 -5.58
N ARG A 36 6.22 -22.30 -4.73
CA ARG A 36 5.39 -23.52 -4.88
C ARG A 36 4.02 -23.40 -4.22
N MET A 37 3.71 -22.27 -3.57
CA MET A 37 2.43 -22.12 -2.88
C MET A 37 1.29 -21.93 -3.89
N ASN A 38 0.18 -22.65 -3.67
CA ASN A 38 -1.01 -22.47 -4.49
C ASN A 38 -1.57 -21.05 -4.32
N ARG A 39 -1.66 -20.31 -5.42
CA ARG A 39 -2.11 -18.91 -5.45
C ARG A 39 -3.59 -18.72 -5.08
N GLN A 40 -4.36 -19.80 -5.10
CA GLN A 40 -5.76 -19.81 -4.66
C GLN A 40 -5.88 -19.85 -3.13
N VAL A 41 -4.83 -20.26 -2.41
CA VAL A 41 -4.87 -20.33 -0.94
C VAL A 41 -4.80 -18.93 -0.36
N THR A 42 -5.91 -18.54 0.28
CA THR A 42 -6.07 -17.22 0.87
C THR A 42 -5.67 -17.18 2.33
N ARG A 43 -5.59 -18.30 3.05
CA ARG A 43 -5.14 -18.35 4.45
C ARG A 43 -4.61 -19.73 4.79
N GLY A 44 -3.74 -19.80 5.78
CA GLY A 44 -3.25 -21.08 6.30
C GLY A 44 -1.94 -20.94 7.04
N THR A 45 -1.27 -22.06 7.21
CA THR A 45 0.11 -22.12 7.69
C THR A 45 1.01 -22.63 6.58
N VAL A 46 2.22 -22.10 6.48
CA VAL A 46 3.25 -22.58 5.56
C VAL A 46 4.52 -22.88 6.35
N GLU A 47 5.16 -23.99 6.01
CA GLU A 47 6.47 -24.29 6.55
C GLU A 47 7.52 -23.43 5.83
N ALA A 48 8.33 -22.75 6.62
CA ALA A 48 9.39 -21.87 6.17
C ALA A 48 10.74 -22.28 6.74
N THR A 49 11.75 -22.19 5.88
CA THR A 49 13.17 -22.25 6.25
C THR A 49 13.61 -20.93 6.89
N ASP A 50 14.74 -20.95 7.59
CA ASP A 50 15.28 -19.75 8.25
C ASP A 50 15.58 -18.62 7.25
N ARG A 51 16.07 -18.96 6.05
CA ARG A 51 16.29 -17.99 4.96
C ARG A 51 14.99 -17.36 4.46
N GLN A 52 13.90 -18.12 4.40
CA GLN A 52 12.60 -17.59 3.99
C GLN A 52 12.00 -16.68 5.07
N LEU A 53 12.19 -17.04 6.34
CA LEU A 53 11.82 -16.19 7.48
C LEU A 53 12.58 -14.87 7.47
N GLU A 54 13.90 -14.91 7.27
CA GLU A 54 14.75 -13.73 7.15
C GLU A 54 14.29 -12.84 5.99
N ALA A 55 14.05 -13.41 4.82
CA ALA A 55 13.56 -12.67 3.65
C ALA A 55 12.20 -11.99 3.91
N LEU A 56 11.26 -12.69 4.55
CA LEU A 56 9.97 -12.09 4.93
C LEU A 56 10.15 -11.00 5.99
N GLY A 57 11.08 -11.18 6.93
CA GLY A 57 11.42 -10.20 7.96
C GLY A 57 11.92 -8.89 7.34
N ILE A 58 12.86 -8.97 6.40
CA ILE A 58 13.39 -7.81 5.67
C ILE A 58 12.27 -7.12 4.89
N VAL A 59 11.44 -7.88 4.16
CA VAL A 59 10.32 -7.31 3.40
C VAL A 59 9.32 -6.63 4.35
N ALA A 60 8.99 -7.27 5.47
CA ALA A 60 8.10 -6.71 6.46
C ALA A 60 8.64 -5.41 7.06
N GLU A 61 9.93 -5.33 7.38
CA GLU A 61 10.56 -4.14 7.95
C GLU A 61 10.55 -2.97 6.95
N ILE A 62 10.92 -3.23 5.68
CA ILE A 62 10.88 -2.22 4.61
C ILE A 62 9.45 -1.71 4.42
N MET A 63 8.47 -2.61 4.41
CA MET A 63 7.06 -2.23 4.29
C MET A 63 6.58 -1.44 5.49
N GLU A 64 6.95 -1.82 6.71
CA GLU A 64 6.49 -1.10 7.91
C GLU A 64 7.04 0.33 7.98
N LYS A 65 8.26 0.57 7.47
CA LYS A 65 8.88 1.90 7.43
C LYS A 65 8.25 2.84 6.39
N ASP A 66 7.81 2.34 5.24
CA ASP A 66 7.37 3.16 4.11
C ASP A 66 5.88 2.98 3.76
N ARG A 67 5.10 2.28 4.59
CA ARG A 67 3.67 2.03 4.33
C ARG A 67 2.80 3.19 4.78
N HIS A 68 1.98 3.65 3.84
CA HIS A 68 0.93 4.63 4.07
C HIS A 68 -0.43 4.02 3.72
N GLN A 69 -1.42 4.19 4.60
CA GLN A 69 -2.79 3.78 4.31
C GLN A 69 -3.58 4.95 3.76
N ILE A 70 -4.23 4.74 2.62
CA ILE A 70 -5.03 5.78 1.98
C ILE A 70 -6.41 5.24 1.69
N ARG A 71 -7.39 5.98 2.17
CA ARG A 71 -8.78 5.84 1.75
C ARG A 71 -9.02 6.83 0.63
N TYR A 72 -9.60 6.35 -0.45
CA TYR A 72 -9.81 7.17 -1.63
C TYR A 72 -11.19 6.94 -2.27
N THR A 73 -11.68 7.96 -2.96
CA THR A 73 -12.69 7.81 -4.02
C THR A 73 -12.09 8.17 -5.38
N VAL A 74 -12.62 7.55 -6.41
CA VAL A 74 -12.30 7.76 -7.82
C VAL A 74 -13.58 8.17 -8.51
N GLU A 75 -13.53 9.33 -9.17
CA GLU A 75 -14.60 9.85 -10.00
C GLU A 75 -14.08 10.07 -11.43
N LEU A 76 -14.97 10.02 -12.42
CA LEU A 76 -14.63 10.42 -13.78
C LEU A 76 -14.50 11.94 -13.82
N GLY A 77 -13.43 12.47 -14.42
CA GLY A 77 -13.33 13.89 -14.69
C GLY A 77 -14.35 14.33 -15.73
N TYR A 78 -14.87 15.55 -15.59
CA TYR A 78 -15.75 16.19 -16.56
C TYR A 78 -15.13 17.49 -17.06
N ASP A 79 -15.38 17.86 -18.32
CA ASP A 79 -14.97 19.16 -18.86
C ASP A 79 -15.91 20.29 -18.36
N ILE A 80 -15.59 21.54 -18.76
CA ILE A 80 -16.39 22.72 -18.43
C ILE A 80 -17.82 22.68 -18.98
N TYR A 81 -18.11 21.75 -19.90
CA TYR A 81 -19.41 21.52 -20.51
C TYR A 81 -20.13 20.29 -19.94
N GLY A 82 -19.60 19.67 -18.88
CA GLY A 82 -20.19 18.51 -18.22
C GLY A 82 -20.04 17.20 -19.00
N ARG A 83 -19.15 17.15 -20.01
CA ARG A 83 -18.89 15.92 -20.77
C ARG A 83 -17.79 15.12 -20.07
N PRO A 84 -17.91 13.78 -19.99
CA PRO A 84 -16.88 12.96 -19.36
C PRO A 84 -15.56 13.10 -20.11
N CYS A 85 -14.55 13.62 -19.43
CA CYS A 85 -13.16 13.59 -19.86
C CYS A 85 -12.67 12.15 -19.70
N ALA A 86 -12.80 11.36 -20.76
CA ALA A 86 -12.40 9.95 -20.80
C ALA A 86 -10.92 9.70 -20.39
N THR A 87 -10.12 10.76 -20.26
CA THR A 87 -8.69 10.72 -20.02
C THR A 87 -8.29 10.72 -18.55
N ASN A 88 -9.13 11.20 -17.62
CA ASN A 88 -8.71 11.43 -16.23
C ASN A 88 -9.69 10.89 -15.18
N TYR A 89 -9.14 10.18 -14.19
CA TYR A 89 -9.76 9.96 -12.88
C TYR A 89 -9.43 11.13 -11.96
N ILE A 90 -10.44 11.58 -11.21
CA ILE A 90 -10.26 12.45 -10.04
C ILE A 90 -10.17 11.53 -8.83
N VAL A 91 -9.03 11.52 -8.16
CA VAL A 91 -8.79 10.69 -6.98
C VAL A 91 -8.73 11.58 -5.75
N ASN A 92 -9.68 11.38 -4.84
CA ASN A 92 -9.76 12.10 -3.57
C ASN A 92 -9.17 11.22 -2.46
N ALA A 93 -8.01 11.59 -1.90
CA ALA A 93 -7.40 10.91 -0.77
C ALA A 93 -7.83 11.56 0.55
N PHE A 94 -8.83 10.99 1.22
CA PHE A 94 -9.44 11.58 2.43
C PHE A 94 -8.45 11.83 3.56
N HIS A 95 -7.55 10.87 3.83
CA HIS A 95 -6.58 11.00 4.93
C HIS A 95 -5.51 12.06 4.67
N LEU A 96 -5.28 12.41 3.41
CA LEU A 96 -4.31 13.43 3.02
C LEU A 96 -4.96 14.80 2.83
N GLY A 97 -6.29 14.85 2.71
CA GLY A 97 -7.02 16.06 2.34
C GLY A 97 -6.62 16.56 0.94
N GLN A 98 -6.26 15.66 0.03
CA GLN A 98 -5.73 15.98 -1.29
C GLN A 98 -6.56 15.35 -2.39
N THR A 99 -6.67 16.06 -3.50
CA THR A 99 -7.32 15.61 -4.73
C THR A 99 -6.33 15.72 -5.87
N ILE A 100 -6.22 14.65 -6.66
CA ILE A 100 -5.36 14.60 -7.85
C ILE A 100 -6.19 14.22 -9.08
N ALA A 101 -5.74 14.67 -10.26
CA ALA A 101 -6.23 14.17 -11.54
C ALA A 101 -5.15 13.25 -12.15
N ILE A 102 -5.51 12.02 -12.49
CA ILE A 102 -4.58 11.01 -13.00
C ILE A 102 -5.23 10.15 -14.07
N VAL A 103 -4.44 9.73 -15.06
CA VAL A 103 -4.92 8.83 -16.10
C VAL A 103 -5.32 7.47 -15.49
N PRO A 104 -6.49 6.91 -15.83
CA PRO A 104 -6.99 5.65 -15.25
C PRO A 104 -5.99 4.49 -15.33
N ALA A 105 -5.30 4.36 -16.47
CA ALA A 105 -4.30 3.32 -16.68
C ALA A 105 -3.08 3.48 -15.75
N ALA A 106 -2.62 4.73 -15.52
CA ALA A 106 -1.53 5.02 -14.61
C ALA A 106 -1.94 4.71 -13.16
N PHE A 107 -3.13 5.16 -12.74
CA PHE A 107 -3.66 4.86 -11.42
C PHE A 107 -3.69 3.36 -11.14
N ARG A 108 -4.24 2.56 -12.08
CA ARG A 108 -4.28 1.10 -11.95
C ARG A 108 -2.90 0.45 -11.96
N ARG A 109 -1.97 0.94 -12.78
CA ARG A 109 -0.59 0.44 -12.81
C ARG A 109 0.12 0.65 -11.47
N ILE A 110 -0.02 1.84 -10.90
CA ILE A 110 0.68 2.23 -9.66
C ILE A 110 0.06 1.51 -8.46
N THR A 111 -1.26 1.46 -8.39
CA THR A 111 -1.98 1.00 -7.19
C THR A 111 -2.43 -0.47 -7.25
N GLY A 112 -2.51 -1.05 -8.45
CA GLY A 112 -3.08 -2.38 -8.67
C GLY A 112 -4.59 -2.44 -8.44
N ALA A 113 -5.28 -1.30 -8.32
CA ALA A 113 -6.72 -1.24 -8.11
C ALA A 113 -7.50 -1.86 -9.29
N HIS A 114 -8.62 -2.51 -8.96
CA HIS A 114 -9.52 -3.08 -9.96
C HIS A 114 -10.20 -1.97 -10.78
N GLU A 115 -10.49 -2.21 -12.06
CA GLU A 115 -11.06 -1.20 -12.98
C GLU A 115 -12.38 -0.59 -12.50
N ARG A 116 -13.19 -1.37 -11.77
CA ARG A 116 -14.51 -1.01 -11.25
C ARG A 116 -14.49 -0.41 -9.84
N ALA A 117 -13.32 -0.27 -9.23
CA ALA A 117 -13.22 0.26 -7.88
C ALA A 117 -13.34 1.80 -7.92
N THR A 118 -14.50 2.32 -7.51
CA THR A 118 -14.78 3.76 -7.37
C THR A 118 -14.45 4.28 -5.98
N ASP A 119 -14.37 3.40 -5.00
CA ASP A 119 -13.97 3.71 -3.62
C ASP A 119 -13.09 2.59 -3.09
N GLY A 120 -12.15 2.93 -2.22
CA GLY A 120 -11.21 1.94 -1.73
C GLY A 120 -10.35 2.38 -0.56
N CYS A 121 -9.69 1.38 0.01
CA CYS A 121 -8.61 1.56 0.96
C CYS A 121 -7.42 0.75 0.43
N MET A 122 -6.29 1.42 0.23
CA MET A 122 -5.06 0.79 -0.22
C MET A 122 -3.90 1.11 0.73
N ASP A 123 -3.00 0.15 0.85
CA ASP A 123 -1.69 0.37 1.43
C ASP A 123 -0.74 0.70 0.28
N VAL A 124 -0.11 1.86 0.31
CA VAL A 124 0.85 2.33 -0.69
C VAL A 124 2.18 2.66 -0.05
N THR A 125 3.25 2.49 -0.81
CA THR A 125 4.58 2.95 -0.42
C THR A 125 4.69 4.47 -0.59
N GLY A 126 5.68 5.08 0.05
CA GLY A 126 6.00 6.49 -0.17
C GLY A 126 6.34 6.80 -1.63
N ALA A 127 7.00 5.86 -2.32
CA ALA A 127 7.29 5.97 -3.75
C ALA A 127 6.01 5.98 -4.59
N GLN A 128 5.06 5.07 -4.32
CA GLN A 128 3.77 5.04 -5.00
C GLN A 128 2.95 6.30 -4.74
N LEU A 129 3.01 6.83 -3.52
CA LEU A 129 2.41 8.11 -3.16
C LEU A 129 2.94 9.27 -4.01
N GLY A 130 4.27 9.35 -4.14
CA GLY A 130 4.93 10.35 -4.98
C GLY A 130 4.59 10.17 -6.47
N GLU A 131 4.55 8.93 -6.95
CA GLU A 131 4.19 8.61 -8.35
C GLU A 131 2.73 8.94 -8.67
N LEU A 132 1.83 8.82 -7.68
CA LEU A 132 0.45 9.30 -7.80
C LEU A 132 0.35 10.83 -7.82
N GLY A 133 1.38 11.55 -7.37
CA GLY A 133 1.37 13.01 -7.25
C GLY A 133 0.79 13.53 -5.93
N PHE A 134 0.63 12.67 -4.93
CA PHE A 134 0.25 13.09 -3.59
C PHE A 134 1.45 13.64 -2.82
N ILE A 135 1.25 14.74 -2.11
CA ILE A 135 2.26 15.38 -1.28
C ILE A 135 2.22 14.76 0.12
N ARG A 136 3.36 14.25 0.58
CA ARG A 136 3.51 13.86 1.99
C ARG A 136 3.69 15.13 2.82
N LYS A 137 2.81 15.38 3.80
CA LYS A 137 3.18 16.26 4.90
C LYS A 137 4.25 15.52 5.67
N GLU A 138 5.51 15.92 5.54
CA GLU A 138 6.53 15.47 6.48
C GLU A 138 6.03 15.81 7.88
N VAL A 139 5.83 14.80 8.72
CA VAL A 139 5.75 15.03 10.15
C VAL A 139 7.16 15.46 10.52
N VAL A 140 7.40 16.77 10.54
CA VAL A 140 8.59 17.31 11.20
C VAL A 140 8.52 16.77 12.62
N SER A 141 9.36 15.80 12.95
CA SER A 141 9.54 15.42 14.33
C SER A 141 10.12 16.67 14.98
N ASN A 142 9.32 17.34 15.81
CA ASN A 142 9.76 18.45 16.65
C ASN A 142 10.70 17.95 17.76
N ALA A 143 11.67 17.08 17.44
CA ALA A 143 12.78 16.74 18.30
C ALA A 143 13.82 17.88 18.34
N ALA A 144 13.83 18.76 17.35
CA ALA A 144 14.76 19.89 17.30
C ALA A 144 14.27 21.16 18.03
N SER A 145 12.97 21.30 18.32
CA SER A 145 12.43 22.52 18.94
C SER A 145 12.61 22.57 20.47
N ASN A 146 12.84 21.43 21.13
CA ASN A 146 13.05 21.39 22.58
C ASN A 146 14.51 21.61 23.00
N ALA A 147 15.47 21.64 22.07
CA ALA A 147 16.88 21.87 22.38
C ALA A 147 17.25 23.37 22.44
N ILE A 148 16.37 24.28 22.01
CA ILE A 148 16.65 25.72 21.90
C ILE A 148 16.00 26.53 23.05
N LEU A 149 15.16 25.91 23.87
CA LEU A 149 14.47 26.57 25.00
C LEU A 149 15.06 26.24 26.38
N SER A 150 16.22 25.61 26.43
CA SER A 150 16.93 25.29 27.69
C SER A 150 18.40 25.73 27.65
N ALA A 151 18.66 26.94 27.16
CA ALA A 151 19.94 27.64 27.29
C ALA A 151 19.75 28.93 28.08
#